data_AF-A0A351PUT7-F1
#
_entry.id   AF-A0A351PUT7-F1
#
_cell.length_a   1.000
_cell.length_b   1.000
_cell.length_c   1.000
_cell.angle_alpha   90.00
_cell.angle_beta   90.00
_cell.angle_gamma   90.00
#
_symmetry.space_group_name_H-M   'P 1'
#
loop_
_entity.id
_entity.type
_entity.pdbx_description
1 polymer ?
#
loop_
_entity_poly.entity_id
_entity_poly.type
_entity_poly.pdbx_seq_one_letter_code
_entity_poly.pdbx_strand_id
1 'polypeptide(L)'
;MNKRLSVRTITILLALMMCMALSGCKKSKYDKYSGDTLIIRSDKDINTVLFYELADYGNINSFDYNDDNRMMVYNFSVDFIALKRVESVVKGDKIRLVTNYFSDTTYTSYIGKKLFIGDVADVVDDDTEGYEEEKIVSFKNVSDNSTVSKETVRNSSLKAIYIEGPIRVELKGKIRYVSDNVTVEDSSHAMVSEGGNYIIYE
;
A
#
# COMPACT_ATOMS: atom_id res chain seq x y z
N MET A 1 -6.60 -3.00 -62.69
CA MET A 1 -7.63 -3.89 -62.09
C MET A 1 -7.95 -3.40 -60.68
N ASN A 2 -9.03 -2.63 -60.51
CA ASN A 2 -9.45 -2.11 -59.22
C ASN A 2 -10.29 -3.17 -58.50
N LYS A 3 -9.75 -3.77 -57.42
CA LYS A 3 -10.51 -4.65 -56.54
C LYS A 3 -11.52 -3.79 -55.76
N ARG A 4 -12.80 -3.89 -56.13
CA ARG A 4 -13.90 -3.32 -55.35
C ARG A 4 -13.93 -4.02 -53.99
N LEU A 5 -13.51 -3.31 -52.94
CA LEU A 5 -13.76 -3.71 -51.56
C LEU A 5 -15.28 -3.85 -51.39
N SER A 6 -15.73 -5.04 -50.98
CA SER A 6 -17.15 -5.30 -50.79
C SER A 6 -17.68 -4.44 -49.63
N VAL A 7 -18.93 -4.00 -49.72
CA VAL A 7 -19.60 -3.20 -48.66
C VAL A 7 -19.48 -3.90 -47.29
N ARG A 8 -19.49 -5.23 -47.26
CA ARG A 8 -19.29 -6.04 -46.04
C ARG A 8 -17.90 -5.85 -45.41
N THR A 9 -16.87 -5.66 -46.22
CA THR A 9 -15.49 -5.44 -45.74
C THR A 9 -15.32 -4.06 -45.11
N ILE A 10 -16.02 -3.05 -45.64
CA ILE A 10 -16.01 -1.67 -45.11
C ILE A 10 -16.76 -1.61 -43.77
N THR A 11 -17.89 -2.31 -43.64
CA THR A 11 -18.66 -2.36 -42.38
C THR A 11 -17.90 -3.05 -41.24
N ILE A 12 -17.15 -4.12 -41.53
CA ILE A 12 -16.32 -4.82 -40.53
C ILE A 12 -15.16 -3.92 -40.04
N LEU A 13 -14.55 -3.14 -40.93
CA LEU A 13 -13.46 -2.19 -40.59
C LEU A 13 -13.93 -1.05 -39.67
N LEU A 14 -15.14 -0.52 -39.91
CA LEU A 14 -15.76 0.51 -39.07
C LEU A 14 -16.14 -0.04 -37.67
N ALA A 15 -16.64 -1.27 -37.60
CA ALA A 15 -16.93 -1.92 -36.32
C ALA A 15 -15.67 -2.20 -35.50
N LEU A 16 -14.56 -2.60 -36.14
CA LEU A 16 -13.27 -2.78 -35.47
C LEU A 16 -12.67 -1.47 -34.95
N MET A 17 -12.80 -0.36 -35.68
CA MET A 17 -12.37 0.97 -35.19
C MET A 17 -13.21 1.46 -34.01
N MET A 18 -14.52 1.19 -33.99
CA MET A 18 -15.39 1.52 -32.84
C MET A 18 -15.07 0.69 -31.59
N CYS A 19 -14.69 -0.59 -31.75
CA CYS A 19 -14.24 -1.40 -30.61
C CYS A 19 -12.91 -0.92 -30.03
N MET A 20 -12.00 -0.37 -30.84
CA MET A 20 -10.75 0.24 -30.34
C MET A 20 -10.98 1.59 -29.65
N ALA A 21 -11.99 2.36 -30.08
CA ALA A 21 -12.36 3.64 -29.47
C ALA A 21 -13.04 3.53 -28.09
N LEU A 22 -13.51 2.33 -27.72
CA LEU A 22 -14.05 2.02 -26.38
C LEU A 22 -12.98 1.51 -25.40
N SER A 23 -11.70 1.48 -25.81
CA SER A 23 -10.56 1.34 -24.88
C SER A 23 -10.38 2.64 -24.10
N GLY A 24 -11.44 3.09 -23.42
CA GLY A 24 -11.38 4.24 -22.53
C GLY A 24 -10.24 4.04 -21.55
N CYS A 25 -9.41 5.06 -21.39
CA CYS A 25 -8.36 5.12 -20.38
C CYS A 25 -8.95 4.61 -19.05
N LYS A 26 -8.63 3.37 -18.70
CA LYS A 26 -9.14 2.77 -17.47
C LYS A 26 -8.44 3.49 -16.34
N LYS A 27 -9.16 4.40 -15.68
CA LYS A 27 -8.67 5.17 -14.55
C LYS A 27 -8.09 4.19 -13.52
N SER A 28 -6.84 4.38 -13.12
CA SER A 28 -6.21 3.47 -12.19
C SER A 28 -6.95 3.55 -10.85
N LYS A 29 -7.13 2.40 -10.17
CA LYS A 29 -7.71 2.41 -8.81
C LYS A 29 -6.84 3.19 -7.81
N TYR A 30 -5.59 3.46 -8.16
CA TYR A 30 -4.65 4.25 -7.37
C TYR A 30 -4.71 5.76 -7.67
N ASP A 31 -5.58 6.20 -8.59
CA ASP A 31 -5.80 7.63 -8.88
C ASP A 31 -6.51 8.39 -7.75
N LYS A 32 -7.02 7.70 -6.72
CA LYS A 32 -7.61 8.34 -5.54
C LYS A 32 -6.58 8.82 -4.51
N TYR A 33 -5.33 8.38 -4.60
CA TYR A 33 -4.28 8.74 -3.63
C TYR A 33 -3.52 9.97 -4.11
N SER A 34 -3.22 10.88 -3.18
CA SER A 34 -2.50 12.13 -3.41
C SER A 34 -1.18 12.22 -2.64
N GLY A 35 -0.80 11.18 -1.90
CA GLY A 35 0.42 11.10 -1.11
C GLY A 35 0.73 9.67 -0.71
N ASP A 36 1.86 9.49 -0.03
CA ASP A 36 2.38 8.18 0.34
C ASP A 36 1.37 7.42 1.20
N THR A 37 1.01 6.21 0.75
CA THR A 37 -0.02 5.39 1.38
C THR A 37 0.40 3.93 1.43
N LEU A 38 0.32 3.32 2.61
CA LEU A 38 0.36 1.88 2.81
C LEU A 38 -1.07 1.33 2.79
N ILE A 39 -1.33 0.36 1.93
CA ILE A 39 -2.63 -0.27 1.76
C ILE A 39 -2.50 -1.73 2.20
N ILE A 40 -3.24 -2.11 3.23
CA ILE A 40 -3.23 -3.48 3.78
C ILE A 40 -4.62 -4.08 3.58
N ARG A 41 -4.70 -5.10 2.71
CA ARG A 41 -5.94 -5.87 2.49
C ARG A 41 -5.93 -7.20 3.22
N SER A 42 -4.74 -7.75 3.42
CA SER A 42 -4.45 -8.86 4.31
C SER A 42 -2.93 -8.91 4.56
N ASP A 43 -2.48 -9.84 5.40
CA ASP A 43 -1.09 -10.25 5.62
C ASP A 43 -0.29 -10.53 4.32
N LYS A 44 -0.98 -10.86 3.22
CA LYS A 44 -0.42 -11.23 1.91
C LYS A 44 -0.78 -10.29 0.77
N ASP A 45 -1.49 -9.20 1.06
CA ASP A 45 -1.85 -8.18 0.07
C ASP A 45 -1.57 -6.80 0.65
N ILE A 46 -0.28 -6.48 0.64
CA ILE A 46 0.30 -5.24 1.12
C ILE A 46 0.77 -4.46 -0.10
N ASN A 47 0.30 -3.23 -0.25
CA ASN A 47 0.71 -2.36 -1.34
C ASN A 47 1.16 -1.03 -0.78
N THR A 48 2.21 -0.45 -1.36
CA THR A 48 2.49 0.98 -1.18
C THR A 48 2.07 1.74 -2.41
N VAL A 49 1.67 2.98 -2.21
CA VAL A 49 1.61 4.02 -3.22
C VAL A 49 2.59 5.06 -2.77
N LEU A 50 3.71 5.22 -3.48
CA LEU A 50 4.76 6.18 -3.14
C LEU A 50 4.90 7.20 -4.25
N PHE A 51 5.15 8.45 -3.86
CA PHE A 51 5.36 9.56 -4.78
C PHE A 51 6.81 10.03 -4.74
N TYR A 52 7.44 10.07 -5.91
CA TYR A 52 8.80 10.55 -6.11
C TYR A 52 8.80 11.78 -6.98
N GLU A 53 9.75 12.69 -6.79
CA GLU A 53 9.91 13.83 -7.69
C GLU A 53 10.51 13.35 -9.02
N LEU A 54 9.86 13.67 -10.15
CA LEU A 54 10.34 13.30 -11.48
C LEU A 54 11.72 13.92 -11.77
N ALA A 55 11.98 15.11 -11.21
CA ALA A 55 13.22 15.84 -11.38
C ALA A 55 14.44 15.05 -10.87
N ASP A 56 14.29 14.24 -9.81
CA ASP A 56 15.37 13.44 -9.22
C ASP A 56 15.89 12.35 -10.17
N TYR A 57 15.06 11.95 -11.14
CA TYR A 57 15.36 10.91 -12.13
C TYR A 57 15.50 11.46 -13.55
N GLY A 58 15.12 12.71 -13.78
CA GLY A 58 15.07 13.37 -15.09
C GLY A 58 13.93 12.89 -15.99
N ASN A 59 13.62 11.59 -16.01
CA ASN A 59 12.49 11.02 -16.74
C ASN A 59 12.01 9.69 -16.14
N ILE A 60 10.83 9.24 -16.56
CA ILE A 60 10.22 7.99 -16.07
C ILE A 60 11.01 6.73 -16.42
N ASN A 61 11.69 6.67 -17.57
CA ASN A 61 12.47 5.49 -17.95
C ASN A 61 13.68 5.29 -17.03
N SER A 62 14.33 6.40 -16.64
CA SER A 62 15.44 6.38 -15.67
C SER A 62 14.97 5.95 -14.28
N PHE A 63 13.79 6.41 -13.86
CA PHE A 63 13.14 5.92 -12.63
C PHE A 63 12.84 4.42 -12.72
N ASP A 64 12.14 4.00 -13.77
CA ASP A 64 11.71 2.61 -13.96
C ASP A 64 12.93 1.68 -13.95
N TYR A 65 13.99 2.01 -14.69
CA TYR A 65 15.23 1.24 -14.71
C TYR A 65 15.88 1.11 -13.32
N ASN A 66 15.99 2.22 -12.59
CA ASN A 66 16.62 2.22 -11.26
C ASN A 66 15.79 1.40 -10.25
N ASP A 67 14.48 1.60 -10.24
CA ASP A 67 13.58 0.89 -9.33
C ASP A 67 13.46 -0.59 -9.70
N ASP A 68 13.39 -0.94 -10.98
CA ASP A 68 13.35 -2.33 -11.44
C ASP A 68 14.64 -3.07 -11.06
N ASN A 69 15.81 -2.42 -11.21
CA ASN A 69 17.07 -3.01 -10.78
C ASN A 69 17.12 -3.25 -9.27
N ARG A 70 16.65 -2.29 -8.46
CA ARG A 70 16.60 -2.45 -7.00
C ARG A 70 15.68 -3.60 -6.59
N MET A 71 14.49 -3.66 -7.18
CA MET A 71 13.52 -4.74 -6.94
C MET A 71 14.07 -6.10 -7.39
N MET A 72 14.73 -6.14 -8.54
CA MET A 72 15.36 -7.34 -9.08
C MET A 72 16.47 -7.85 -8.16
N VAL A 73 17.38 -6.97 -7.72
CA VAL A 73 18.46 -7.32 -6.77
C VAL A 73 17.88 -7.89 -5.47
N TYR A 74 16.85 -7.25 -4.91
CA TYR A 74 16.20 -7.77 -3.71
C TYR A 74 15.57 -9.15 -3.98
N ASN A 75 14.79 -9.30 -5.05
CA ASN A 75 14.16 -10.58 -5.38
C ASN A 75 15.17 -11.70 -5.69
N PHE A 76 16.40 -11.38 -6.13
CA PHE A 76 17.49 -12.35 -6.27
C PHE A 76 18.18 -12.70 -4.95
N SER A 77 18.01 -11.89 -3.90
CA SER A 77 18.55 -12.16 -2.56
C SER A 77 17.67 -13.09 -1.72
N VAL A 78 16.48 -13.46 -2.23
CA VAL A 78 15.51 -14.33 -1.57
C VAL A 78 15.04 -15.43 -2.53
N ASP A 79 14.46 -16.51 -2.00
CA ASP A 79 14.15 -17.73 -2.79
C ASP A 79 12.90 -17.63 -3.68
N PHE A 80 12.19 -16.50 -3.66
CA PHE A 80 10.94 -16.30 -4.40
C PHE A 80 10.71 -14.84 -4.77
N ILE A 81 9.76 -14.56 -5.67
CA ILE A 81 9.37 -13.18 -6.01
C ILE A 81 8.62 -12.57 -4.81
N ALA A 82 9.34 -11.81 -4.00
CA ALA A 82 8.83 -11.24 -2.76
C ALA A 82 8.14 -9.89 -2.95
N LEU A 83 8.53 -9.11 -3.96
CA LEU A 83 7.82 -7.88 -4.32
C LEU A 83 7.72 -7.68 -5.83
N LYS A 84 6.69 -6.93 -6.26
CA LYS A 84 6.44 -6.62 -7.67
C LYS A 84 5.94 -5.19 -7.85
N ARG A 85 6.39 -4.54 -8.92
CA ARG A 85 5.79 -3.28 -9.38
C ARG A 85 4.41 -3.61 -9.93
N VAL A 86 3.40 -2.90 -9.43
CA VAL A 86 2.02 -2.98 -9.93
C VAL A 86 1.79 -1.91 -10.99
N GLU A 87 2.33 -0.70 -10.77
CA GLU A 87 2.16 0.45 -11.64
C GLU A 87 3.29 1.47 -11.39
N SER A 88 3.79 2.13 -12.44
CA SER A 88 4.51 3.39 -12.35
C SER A 88 3.92 4.37 -13.36
N VAL A 89 3.51 5.56 -12.91
CA VAL A 89 2.92 6.58 -13.79
C VAL A 89 3.35 7.99 -13.39
N VAL A 90 3.57 8.84 -14.40
CA VAL A 90 3.82 10.27 -14.17
C VAL A 90 2.48 10.99 -13.91
N LYS A 91 2.42 11.76 -12.83
CA LYS A 91 1.29 12.60 -12.42
C LYS A 91 1.82 14.01 -12.12
N GLY A 92 1.75 14.89 -13.10
CA GLY A 92 2.35 16.22 -12.99
C GLY A 92 3.88 16.12 -12.95
N ASP A 93 4.48 16.68 -11.92
CA ASP A 93 5.92 16.65 -11.61
C ASP A 93 6.34 15.44 -10.77
N LYS A 94 5.41 14.55 -10.41
CA LYS A 94 5.68 13.37 -9.59
C LYS A 94 5.54 12.07 -10.36
N ILE A 95 6.25 11.06 -9.90
CA ILE A 95 6.09 9.67 -10.28
C ILE A 95 5.34 8.97 -9.16
N ARG A 96 4.20 8.37 -9.47
CA ARG A 96 3.50 7.47 -8.56
C ARG A 96 3.94 6.04 -8.85
N LEU A 97 4.63 5.43 -7.89
CA LEU A 97 4.97 4.02 -7.89
C LEU A 97 3.99 3.25 -7.00
N VAL A 98 3.48 2.14 -7.51
CA VAL A 98 2.70 1.19 -6.73
C VAL A 98 3.46 -0.13 -6.66
N THR A 99 3.80 -0.55 -5.46
CA THR A 99 4.55 -1.79 -5.20
C THR A 99 3.73 -2.71 -4.33
N ASN A 100 3.63 -3.98 -4.73
CA ASN A 100 3.02 -5.02 -3.91
C ASN A 100 4.13 -5.84 -3.24
N TYR A 101 3.97 -6.08 -1.94
CA TYR A 101 4.85 -6.89 -1.11
C TYR A 101 4.13 -8.17 -0.73
N PHE A 102 4.86 -9.28 -0.74
CA PHE A 102 4.33 -10.59 -0.39
C PHE A 102 4.01 -10.71 1.10
N SER A 103 4.77 -10.02 1.95
CA SER A 103 4.60 -10.01 3.40
C SER A 103 5.09 -8.69 4.02
N ASP A 104 4.71 -8.48 5.28
CA ASP A 104 5.18 -7.40 6.15
C ASP A 104 6.71 -7.46 6.37
N THR A 105 7.26 -8.67 6.46
CA THR A 105 8.71 -8.91 6.50
C THR A 105 9.40 -8.44 5.22
N THR A 106 8.77 -8.65 4.06
CA THR A 106 9.29 -8.17 2.77
C THR A 106 9.29 -6.64 2.72
N TYR A 107 8.18 -6.03 3.15
CA TYR A 107 8.11 -4.57 3.27
C TYR A 107 9.23 -4.07 4.17
N THR A 108 9.36 -4.64 5.37
CA THR A 108 10.34 -4.22 6.36
C THR A 108 11.76 -4.29 5.83
N SER A 109 12.11 -5.40 5.20
CA SER A 109 13.46 -5.62 4.66
C SER A 109 13.77 -4.73 3.44
N TYR A 110 12.78 -4.46 2.59
CA TYR A 110 12.98 -3.67 1.37
C TYR A 110 12.95 -2.15 1.62
N ILE A 111 12.00 -1.69 2.45
CA ILE A 111 11.82 -0.27 2.78
C ILE A 111 12.76 0.18 3.90
N GLY A 112 13.17 -0.74 4.78
CA GLY A 112 13.98 -0.43 5.96
C GLY A 112 13.18 0.25 7.08
N LYS A 113 11.85 0.15 7.05
CA LYS A 113 10.94 0.61 8.11
C LYS A 113 10.15 -0.59 8.61
N LYS A 114 10.03 -0.75 9.92
CA LYS A 114 9.31 -1.90 10.47
C LYS A 114 7.82 -1.85 10.15
N LEU A 115 7.29 -2.99 9.75
CA LEU A 115 5.87 -3.28 9.58
C LEU A 115 5.60 -4.67 10.14
N PHE A 116 4.59 -4.77 10.99
CA PHE A 116 4.02 -6.04 11.44
C PHE A 116 2.54 -6.06 11.09
N ILE A 117 2.02 -7.22 10.66
CA ILE A 117 0.58 -7.45 10.49
C ILE A 117 0.22 -8.82 11.06
N GLY A 118 -0.67 -8.85 12.06
CA GLY A 118 -1.01 -10.12 12.71
C GLY A 118 -2.11 -10.00 13.75
N ASP A 119 -2.17 -10.97 14.66
CA ASP A 119 -3.14 -10.94 15.76
C ASP A 119 -2.73 -9.89 16.80
N VAL A 120 -3.73 -9.30 17.45
CA VAL A 120 -3.50 -8.28 18.47
C VAL A 120 -2.65 -8.80 19.63
N ALA A 121 -2.80 -10.08 19.98
CA ALA A 121 -2.02 -10.72 21.01
C ALA A 121 -0.52 -10.71 20.68
N ASP A 122 -0.15 -10.98 19.43
CA ASP A 122 1.25 -11.06 19.01
C ASP A 122 1.96 -9.70 19.04
N VAL A 123 1.21 -8.61 18.79
CA VAL A 123 1.75 -7.24 18.77
C VAL A 123 1.84 -6.64 20.16
N VAL A 124 0.90 -7.03 21.01
CA VAL A 124 0.73 -6.48 22.34
C VAL A 124 1.56 -7.28 23.35
N ASP A 125 2.03 -8.47 23.04
CA ASP A 125 2.92 -9.21 23.93
C ASP A 125 4.31 -8.54 24.02
N ASP A 126 4.87 -8.45 25.23
CA ASP A 126 6.17 -7.80 25.46
C ASP A 126 7.36 -8.63 24.93
N ASP A 127 7.11 -9.82 24.37
CA ASP A 127 8.13 -10.79 23.92
C ASP A 127 8.33 -10.80 22.39
N THR A 128 7.63 -9.95 21.64
CA THR A 128 7.85 -9.83 20.19
C THR A 128 9.15 -9.09 19.93
N GLU A 129 10.23 -9.86 19.76
CA GLU A 129 11.58 -9.35 19.47
C GLU A 129 11.55 -8.27 18.37
N GLY A 130 12.01 -7.05 18.70
CA GLY A 130 12.26 -5.99 17.74
C GLY A 130 11.27 -4.80 17.72
N TYR A 131 10.21 -4.82 18.53
CA TYR A 131 9.18 -3.77 18.56
C TYR A 131 9.16 -2.92 19.85
N GLU A 132 10.25 -2.95 20.63
CA GLU A 132 10.33 -2.49 22.03
C GLU A 132 10.40 -0.97 22.30
N GLU A 133 10.22 -0.08 21.32
CA GLU A 133 10.63 1.32 21.58
C GLU A 133 9.74 2.09 22.57
N GLU A 134 8.49 1.71 22.80
CA GLU A 134 7.71 2.19 23.95
C GLU A 134 6.74 1.10 24.43
N LYS A 135 6.81 0.72 25.71
CA LYS A 135 5.79 -0.16 26.33
C LYS A 135 4.44 0.55 26.26
N ILE A 136 3.63 0.21 25.25
CA ILE A 136 2.27 0.74 25.16
C ILE A 136 1.52 0.33 26.42
N VAL A 137 1.10 1.31 27.20
CA VAL A 137 0.27 1.08 28.40
C VAL A 137 -1.22 1.13 28.07
N SER A 138 -1.60 1.86 27.02
CA SER A 138 -2.99 2.08 26.64
C SER A 138 -3.16 2.43 25.17
N PHE A 139 -4.39 2.24 24.69
CA PHE A 139 -4.86 2.65 23.38
C PHE A 139 -6.01 3.64 23.50
N LYS A 140 -6.26 4.36 22.42
CA LYS A 140 -7.45 5.20 22.27
C LYS A 140 -8.52 4.47 21.46
N ASN A 141 -9.74 4.37 21.99
CA ASN A 141 -10.90 3.87 21.27
C ASN A 141 -11.38 4.91 20.26
N VAL A 142 -11.49 4.51 18.99
CA VAL A 142 -11.87 5.41 17.89
C VAL A 142 -13.33 5.87 17.97
N SER A 143 -14.24 5.08 18.56
CA SER A 143 -15.67 5.44 18.57
C SER A 143 -16.03 6.54 19.56
N ASP A 144 -15.34 6.61 20.69
CA ASP A 144 -15.69 7.48 21.82
C ASP A 144 -14.50 8.27 22.38
N ASN A 145 -13.31 8.12 21.79
CA ASN A 145 -12.05 8.72 22.23
C ASN A 145 -11.63 8.34 23.67
N SER A 146 -12.22 7.30 24.26
CA SER A 146 -11.85 6.82 25.60
C SER A 146 -10.50 6.09 25.57
N THR A 147 -9.78 6.16 26.69
CA THR A 147 -8.56 5.37 26.90
C THR A 147 -8.94 3.95 27.31
N VAL A 148 -8.35 2.97 26.63
CA VAL A 148 -8.54 1.53 26.85
C VAL A 148 -7.20 0.91 27.20
N SER A 149 -7.18 0.02 28.19
CA SER A 149 -5.93 -0.63 28.60
C SER A 149 -5.41 -1.58 27.52
N LYS A 150 -4.10 -1.77 27.53
CA LYS A 150 -3.39 -2.79 26.75
C LYS A 150 -4.07 -4.18 26.86
N GLU A 151 -4.37 -4.61 28.07
CA GLU A 151 -4.97 -5.93 28.35
C GLU A 151 -6.39 -6.09 27.78
N THR A 152 -7.20 -5.03 27.77
CA THR A 152 -8.52 -5.09 27.14
C THR A 152 -8.43 -5.33 25.64
N VAL A 153 -7.46 -4.68 24.99
CA VAL A 153 -7.20 -4.85 23.56
C VAL A 153 -6.61 -6.23 23.27
N ARG A 154 -5.62 -6.67 24.07
CA ARG A 154 -4.94 -7.97 23.96
C ARG A 154 -5.89 -9.17 23.89
N ASN A 155 -6.95 -9.13 24.70
CA ASN A 155 -7.93 -10.22 24.80
C ASN A 155 -8.99 -10.19 23.68
N SER A 156 -8.90 -9.28 22.71
CA SER A 156 -9.81 -9.23 21.56
C SER A 156 -9.34 -10.15 20.42
N SER A 157 -10.26 -10.55 19.55
CA SER A 157 -9.95 -11.33 18.33
C SER A 157 -9.58 -10.43 17.14
N LEU A 158 -9.17 -9.20 17.40
CA LEU A 158 -8.88 -8.20 16.37
C LEU A 158 -7.48 -8.41 15.79
N LYS A 159 -7.24 -7.78 14.64
CA LYS A 159 -5.94 -7.71 14.02
C LYS A 159 -5.21 -6.44 14.47
N ALA A 160 -3.89 -6.50 14.45
CA ALA A 160 -3.01 -5.40 14.79
C ALA A 160 -1.99 -5.14 13.68
N ILE A 161 -1.64 -3.87 13.57
CA ILE A 161 -0.51 -3.40 12.78
C ILE A 161 0.41 -2.61 13.69
N TYR A 162 1.70 -2.91 13.61
CA TYR A 162 2.75 -1.99 14.02
C TYR A 162 3.41 -1.41 12.77
N ILE A 163 3.69 -0.11 12.76
CA ILE A 163 4.30 0.56 11.63
C ILE A 163 5.21 1.73 12.05
N GLU A 164 6.36 1.84 11.40
CA GLU A 164 7.29 2.97 11.57
C GLU A 164 7.10 4.08 10.52
N GLY A 165 7.11 5.32 11.00
CA GLY A 165 7.27 6.53 10.20
C GLY A 165 5.95 7.15 9.70
N PRO A 166 6.02 8.37 9.14
CA PRO A 166 4.84 9.07 8.69
C PRO A 166 4.39 8.49 7.35
N ILE A 167 3.19 7.94 7.34
CA ILE A 167 2.55 7.41 6.14
C ILE A 167 1.05 7.34 6.38
N ARG A 168 0.27 7.49 5.30
CA ARG A 168 -1.15 7.20 5.35
C ARG A 168 -1.36 5.69 5.31
N VAL A 169 -2.24 5.15 6.13
CA VAL A 169 -2.58 3.73 6.15
C VAL A 169 -4.04 3.55 5.73
N GLU A 170 -4.29 2.67 4.75
CA GLU A 170 -5.62 2.21 4.36
C GLU A 170 -5.78 0.71 4.67
N LEU A 171 -6.79 0.37 5.48
CA LEU A 171 -7.06 -1.00 5.90
C LEU A 171 -8.32 -1.57 5.24
N LYS A 172 -8.32 -2.89 5.05
CA LYS A 172 -9.56 -3.63 4.78
C LYS A 172 -10.17 -4.08 6.11
N GLY A 173 -10.88 -3.16 6.76
CA GLY A 173 -11.51 -3.40 8.05
C GLY A 173 -11.79 -2.08 8.74
N LYS A 174 -12.56 -2.12 9.83
CA LYS A 174 -12.82 -0.94 10.64
C LYS A 174 -11.74 -0.79 11.70
N ILE A 175 -11.12 0.38 11.77
CA ILE A 175 -10.19 0.76 12.85
C ILE A 175 -10.99 0.91 14.15
N ARG A 176 -10.55 0.19 15.19
CA ARG A 176 -11.19 0.15 16.51
C ARG A 176 -10.36 0.86 17.57
N TYR A 177 -9.04 0.66 17.57
CA TYR A 177 -8.14 1.27 18.53
C TYR A 177 -6.86 1.74 17.86
N VAL A 178 -6.24 2.77 18.41
CA VAL A 178 -4.97 3.31 17.90
C VAL A 178 -4.06 3.76 19.06
N SER A 179 -2.76 3.83 18.82
CA SER A 179 -1.82 4.53 19.71
C SER A 179 -1.93 6.04 19.56
N ASP A 180 -1.36 6.80 20.50
CA ASP A 180 -1.54 8.27 20.59
C ASP A 180 -1.03 9.04 19.36
N ASN A 181 0.00 8.53 18.68
CA ASN A 181 0.62 9.17 17.50
C ASN A 181 -0.12 8.92 16.18
N VAL A 182 -1.33 8.35 16.24
CA VAL A 182 -2.16 8.01 15.08
C VAL A 182 -3.40 8.88 15.02
N THR A 183 -3.61 9.54 13.89
CA THR A 183 -4.84 10.29 13.60
C THR A 183 -5.73 9.49 12.66
N VAL A 184 -6.92 9.11 13.12
CA VAL A 184 -7.91 8.42 12.28
C VAL A 184 -8.66 9.44 11.42
N GLU A 185 -8.64 9.24 10.11
CA GLU A 185 -9.32 10.11 9.14
C GLU A 185 -10.76 9.62 8.87
N ASP A 186 -10.93 8.30 8.77
CA ASP A 186 -12.24 7.65 8.66
C ASP A 186 -12.18 6.20 9.20
N SER A 187 -13.24 5.42 9.02
CA SER A 187 -13.32 4.05 9.56
C SER A 187 -12.20 3.11 9.11
N SER A 188 -11.51 3.38 8.00
CA SER A 188 -10.51 2.51 7.39
C SER A 188 -9.20 3.22 7.03
N HIS A 189 -9.10 4.53 7.28
CA HIS A 189 -7.92 5.33 6.97
C HIS A 189 -7.38 6.03 8.21
N ALA A 190 -6.06 6.02 8.35
CA ALA A 190 -5.35 6.74 9.39
C ALA A 190 -4.07 7.37 8.85
N MET A 191 -3.64 8.45 9.48
CA MET A 191 -2.31 9.01 9.32
C MET A 191 -1.48 8.62 10.54
N VAL A 192 -0.35 7.96 10.32
CA VAL A 192 0.62 7.67 11.39
C VAL A 192 1.72 8.72 11.37
N SER A 193 2.33 8.99 12.53
CA SER A 193 3.42 9.97 12.68
C SER A 193 4.78 9.28 12.66
N GLU A 194 5.87 10.04 12.82
CA GLU A 194 7.20 9.47 13.05
C GLU A 194 7.23 8.51 14.25
N GLY A 195 8.14 7.52 14.21
CA GLY A 195 8.28 6.49 15.24
C GLY A 195 7.35 5.30 15.06
N GLY A 196 7.28 4.44 16.09
CA GLY A 196 6.45 3.25 16.11
C GLY A 196 4.99 3.56 16.44
N ASN A 197 4.07 3.08 15.61
CA ASN A 197 2.64 3.33 15.73
C ASN A 197 1.84 2.04 15.67
N TYR A 198 0.72 2.00 16.39
CA TYR A 198 -0.13 0.82 16.48
C TYR A 198 -1.56 1.12 16.04
N ILE A 199 -2.10 0.24 15.20
CA ILE A 199 -3.49 0.31 14.72
C ILE A 199 -4.15 -1.05 14.90
N ILE A 200 -5.27 -1.09 15.62
CA ILE A 200 -6.06 -2.29 15.87
C ILE A 200 -7.38 -2.21 15.09
N TYR A 201 -7.70 -3.27 14.35
CA TYR A 201 -8.79 -3.28 13.38
C TYR A 201 -9.47 -4.64 13.26
N GLU A 202 -10.65 -4.65 12.63
CA GLU A 202 -11.44 -5.86 12.31
C GLU A 202 -10.83 -6.73 11.21
#